data_AF-A0AAE1HIT4-F1
#
_entry.id   AF-A0AAE1HIT4-F1
#
_cell.length_a   1.000
_cell.length_b   1.000
_cell.length_c   1.000
_cell.angle_alpha   90.00
_cell.angle_beta   90.00
_cell.angle_gamma   90.00
#
_symmetry.space_group_name_H-M   'P 1'
#
loop_
_entity.id
_entity.type
_entity.pdbx_description
1 polymer ?
#
loop_
_entity_poly.entity_id
_entity_poly.type
_entity_poly.pdbx_seq_one_letter_code
_entity_poly.pdbx_strand_id
1 'polypeptide(L)'
;MPSKGRKQTVVSRTERSRRGLCKAGEASDQTKITEYYKVLNKYDLVLKENEELHSVVELLNSKISKLGSQDSPIVEDMPVLLKALIESYMENKKNTKMVIDIMISTVKSHCKTASKSVIEGVFRFDELNAYLEERKSPKIVWLSEDGTRIVAGVQYDSTTNQLVGLTPPLDEQGLPKVKAFDATTEDAITNTIKTNRTSNYAYVVMAQPLDNVPAFCLCIFGSNNIFNASQVLDRVKWTVQELKKREIIALGLSADGDSRLLSTMKTLKMSFLNGEIFFYASMNNNDTDDMLLLCVQDCIHTLAKLRNQLLKPRTDENFWPIGQYVISGSFLQILADEKNKFHHKLVPSDLDSKDKMNFRSIQKITDQSVIDALKSLPGAAGTRVFLTVTQGIMQAFLDKSLDPTERVNLMWRGLKREKYKSTANFLTPNTYHCMELSSHSLINVIRLLRNMKRPELIRPWLMDSQPCESF
;
A
#
# COMPACT_ATOMS: atom_id res chain seq x y z
N MET A 1 44.07 28.34 -33.51
CA MET A 1 42.77 27.87 -34.05
C MET A 1 41.98 27.20 -32.94
N PRO A 2 40.85 27.76 -32.48
CA PRO A 2 40.04 27.13 -31.43
C PRO A 2 38.96 26.22 -32.06
N SER A 3 38.95 24.96 -31.65
CA SER A 3 37.98 23.94 -32.07
C SER A 3 36.58 24.23 -31.51
N LYS A 4 35.59 24.26 -32.40
CA LYS A 4 34.17 24.48 -32.10
C LYS A 4 33.63 23.43 -31.13
N GLY A 5 33.09 23.88 -30.00
CA GLY A 5 32.35 23.03 -29.06
C GLY A 5 31.03 22.53 -29.67
N ARG A 6 30.82 21.22 -29.67
CA ARG A 6 29.50 20.60 -29.88
C ARG A 6 28.69 20.76 -28.59
N LYS A 7 27.63 21.56 -28.62
CA LYS A 7 26.56 21.49 -27.60
C LYS A 7 25.87 20.13 -27.73
N GLN A 8 26.00 19.27 -26.73
CA GLN A 8 25.12 18.12 -26.56
C GLN A 8 23.74 18.64 -26.17
N THR A 9 22.77 18.50 -27.05
CA THR A 9 21.36 18.70 -26.74
C THR A 9 20.92 17.58 -25.79
N VAL A 10 20.62 17.94 -24.54
CA VAL A 10 20.00 17.03 -23.57
C VAL A 10 18.55 16.84 -23.98
N VAL A 11 18.29 15.75 -24.71
CA VAL A 11 16.94 15.30 -25.05
C VAL A 11 16.34 14.64 -23.80
N SER A 12 15.20 15.14 -23.34
CA SER A 12 14.53 14.62 -22.13
C SER A 12 14.07 13.17 -22.31
N ARG A 13 14.06 12.40 -21.22
CA ARG A 13 13.64 10.97 -21.18
C ARG A 13 12.24 10.74 -21.77
N THR A 14 11.37 11.75 -21.74
CA THR A 14 10.00 11.74 -22.25
C THR A 14 9.94 11.67 -23.79
N GLU A 15 10.89 12.25 -24.51
CA GLU A 15 10.89 12.22 -25.98
C GLU A 15 11.33 10.88 -26.57
N ARG A 16 12.19 10.12 -25.88
CA ARG A 16 12.55 8.75 -26.29
C ARG A 16 11.37 7.78 -26.17
N SER A 17 10.50 7.97 -25.17
CA SER A 17 9.30 7.14 -24.99
C SER A 17 8.26 7.37 -26.09
N ARG A 18 8.18 8.61 -26.61
CA ARG A 18 7.22 9.02 -27.65
C ARG A 18 7.46 8.36 -29.01
N ARG A 19 8.72 8.04 -29.37
CA ARG A 19 9.04 7.39 -30.65
C ARG A 19 8.92 5.86 -30.62
N GLY A 20 8.93 5.24 -29.44
CA GLY A 20 8.83 3.78 -29.29
C GLY A 20 7.41 3.22 -29.45
N LEU A 21 6.39 4.04 -29.21
CA LEU A 21 4.97 3.61 -29.19
C LEU A 21 4.28 3.60 -30.57
N CYS A 22 4.90 4.18 -31.61
CA CYS A 22 4.29 4.22 -32.95
C CYS A 22 4.45 2.91 -33.76
N LYS A 23 4.96 1.82 -33.17
CA LYS A 23 5.20 0.55 -33.88
C LYS A 23 4.64 -0.71 -33.20
N ALA A 24 3.60 -0.58 -32.37
CA ALA A 24 2.87 -1.74 -31.86
C ALA A 24 1.47 -1.79 -32.50
N GLY A 25 1.14 -2.96 -33.04
CA GLY A 25 0.09 -3.20 -34.02
C GLY A 25 -1.35 -2.95 -33.58
N GLU A 26 -2.19 -2.92 -34.62
CA GLU A 26 -3.63 -2.73 -34.61
C GLU A 26 -4.35 -3.89 -33.91
N ALA A 27 -5.13 -3.60 -32.86
CA ALA A 27 -6.31 -4.36 -32.48
C ALA A 27 -7.21 -3.55 -31.52
N SER A 28 -8.52 -3.61 -31.82
CA SER A 28 -9.69 -3.12 -31.08
C SER A 28 -10.11 -1.64 -31.22
N ASP A 29 -11.40 -1.47 -31.53
CA ASP A 29 -12.15 -0.23 -31.71
C ASP A 29 -12.32 0.57 -30.40
N GLN A 30 -11.21 1.05 -29.85
CA GLN A 30 -11.21 2.20 -28.95
C GLN A 30 -10.97 3.46 -29.80
N THR A 31 -11.73 4.54 -29.55
CA THR A 31 -11.34 5.87 -30.03
C THR A 31 -9.96 6.17 -29.44
N LYS A 32 -8.92 5.95 -30.25
CA LYS A 32 -7.53 5.99 -29.81
C LYS A 32 -7.27 7.33 -29.14
N ILE A 33 -6.48 7.34 -28.06
CA ILE A 33 -6.01 8.57 -27.40
C ILE A 33 -5.37 9.57 -28.41
N THR A 34 -5.01 9.06 -29.60
CA THR A 34 -4.56 9.83 -30.74
C THR A 34 -5.56 10.85 -31.30
N GLU A 35 -6.85 10.67 -31.10
CA GLU A 35 -7.85 11.67 -31.50
C GLU A 35 -7.78 12.91 -30.61
N TYR A 36 -7.38 12.76 -29.34
CA TYR A 36 -7.09 13.88 -28.45
C TYR A 36 -5.80 14.62 -28.83
N TYR A 37 -4.90 14.03 -29.64
CA TYR A 37 -3.69 14.75 -30.12
C TYR A 37 -4.02 15.92 -31.04
N LYS A 38 -5.14 15.90 -31.79
CA LYS A 38 -5.56 17.07 -32.59
C LYS A 38 -5.94 18.24 -31.69
N VAL A 39 -6.54 17.96 -30.53
CA VAL A 39 -6.91 18.98 -29.53
C VAL A 39 -5.67 19.44 -28.76
N LEU A 40 -4.78 18.51 -28.39
CA LEU A 40 -3.50 18.84 -27.73
C LEU A 40 -2.56 19.67 -28.63
N ASN A 41 -2.52 19.41 -29.95
CA ASN A 41 -1.73 20.22 -30.87
C ASN A 41 -2.28 21.65 -31.03
N LYS A 42 -3.61 21.83 -31.01
CA LYS A 42 -4.23 23.16 -30.95
C LYS A 42 -3.93 23.85 -29.62
N TYR A 43 -3.87 23.09 -28.53
CA TYR A 43 -3.53 23.57 -27.19
C TYR A 43 -2.06 24.02 -27.07
N ASP A 44 -1.11 23.26 -27.60
CA ASP A 44 0.31 23.65 -27.65
C ASP A 44 0.50 24.97 -28.41
N LEU A 45 -0.31 25.19 -29.46
CA LEU A 45 -0.31 26.44 -30.23
C LEU A 45 -0.82 27.62 -29.38
N VAL A 46 -1.95 27.44 -28.67
CA VAL A 46 -2.54 28.48 -27.81
C VAL A 46 -1.66 28.79 -26.59
N LEU A 47 -1.01 27.78 -25.99
CA LEU A 47 -0.03 28.00 -24.92
C LEU A 47 1.15 28.83 -25.40
N LYS A 48 1.69 28.50 -26.58
CA LYS A 48 2.80 29.22 -27.18
C LYS A 48 2.41 30.67 -27.53
N GLU A 49 1.23 30.87 -28.09
CA GLU A 49 0.67 32.20 -28.35
C GLU A 49 0.48 33.00 -27.04
N ASN A 50 0.03 32.37 -25.97
CA ASN A 50 -0.11 33.01 -24.65
C ASN A 50 1.25 33.39 -24.03
N GLU A 51 2.27 32.54 -24.15
CA GLU A 51 3.64 32.83 -23.68
C GLU A 51 4.27 33.99 -24.47
N GLU A 52 4.07 33.99 -25.79
CA GLU A 52 4.53 35.07 -26.68
C GLU A 52 3.82 36.40 -26.35
N LEU A 53 2.49 36.38 -26.18
CA LEU A 53 1.71 37.56 -25.79
C LEU A 53 2.09 38.09 -24.40
N HIS A 54 2.29 37.21 -23.41
CA HIS A 54 2.73 37.61 -22.08
C HIS A 54 4.10 38.31 -22.13
N SER A 55 5.04 37.75 -22.90
CA SER A 55 6.37 38.33 -23.10
C SER A 55 6.32 39.70 -23.77
N VAL A 56 5.43 39.88 -24.75
CA VAL A 56 5.21 41.17 -25.42
C VAL A 56 4.60 42.19 -24.46
N VAL A 57 3.62 41.80 -23.64
CA VAL A 57 3.00 42.68 -22.63
C VAL A 57 4.01 43.12 -21.57
N GLU A 58 4.85 42.22 -21.06
CA GLU A 58 5.91 42.59 -20.11
C GLU A 58 6.96 43.53 -20.73
N LEU A 59 7.37 43.25 -21.97
CA LEU A 59 8.32 44.10 -22.69
C LEU A 59 7.74 45.51 -22.90
N LEU A 60 6.48 45.62 -23.30
CA LEU A 60 5.79 46.91 -23.49
C LEU A 60 5.63 47.66 -22.17
N ASN A 61 5.21 46.99 -21.09
CA ASN A 61 5.14 47.59 -19.75
C ASN A 61 6.51 48.11 -19.29
N SER A 62 7.59 47.37 -19.58
CA SER A 62 8.97 47.79 -19.25
C SER A 62 9.47 48.98 -20.08
N LYS A 63 8.96 49.16 -21.31
CA LYS A 63 9.30 50.30 -22.17
C LYS A 63 8.49 51.54 -21.78
N ILE A 64 7.21 51.38 -21.46
CA ILE A 64 6.34 52.47 -21.00
C ILE A 64 6.82 53.04 -19.68
N SER A 65 7.21 52.20 -18.72
CA SER A 65 7.77 52.65 -17.44
C SER A 65 9.08 53.44 -17.59
N LYS A 66 9.85 53.19 -18.65
CA LYS A 66 11.05 53.96 -19.02
C LYS A 66 10.74 55.26 -19.76
N LEU A 67 9.63 55.33 -20.49
CA LEU A 67 9.21 56.50 -21.26
C LEU A 67 8.48 57.57 -20.43
N GLY A 68 8.01 57.25 -19.21
CA GLY A 68 7.33 58.18 -18.29
C GLY A 68 8.18 59.34 -17.74
N SER A 69 9.25 59.74 -18.43
CA SER A 69 10.11 60.87 -18.06
C SER A 69 10.35 61.88 -19.20
N GLN A 70 9.73 61.72 -20.38
CA GLN A 70 9.82 62.70 -21.46
C GLN A 70 8.46 62.92 -22.14
N ASP A 71 7.98 64.16 -22.10
CA ASP A 71 6.79 64.64 -22.81
C ASP A 71 6.98 64.45 -24.33
N SER A 72 6.37 63.40 -24.87
CA SER A 72 6.36 63.11 -26.31
C SER A 72 4.93 62.81 -26.76
N PRO A 73 4.46 63.39 -27.88
CA PRO A 73 3.09 63.24 -28.39
C PRO A 73 2.77 61.83 -28.93
N ILE A 74 3.71 60.87 -28.85
CA ILE A 74 3.51 59.45 -29.22
C ILE A 74 2.68 58.70 -28.15
N VAL A 75 2.43 59.31 -26.99
CA VAL A 75 1.79 58.67 -25.83
C VAL A 75 0.25 58.60 -25.93
N GLU A 76 -0.41 59.29 -26.86
CA GLU A 76 -1.88 59.33 -26.91
C GLU A 76 -2.55 58.07 -27.53
N ASP A 77 -1.91 57.37 -28.49
CA ASP A 77 -2.52 56.18 -29.16
C ASP A 77 -2.04 54.82 -28.60
N MET A 78 -0.93 54.80 -27.85
CA MET A 78 -0.39 53.61 -27.19
C MET A 78 -1.32 52.94 -26.16
N PRO A 79 -2.20 53.66 -25.43
CA PRO A 79 -3.13 53.05 -24.47
C PRO A 79 -4.16 52.11 -25.13
N VAL A 80 -4.57 52.40 -26.38
CA VAL A 80 -5.61 51.62 -27.07
C VAL A 80 -5.07 50.26 -27.53
N LEU A 81 -3.87 50.23 -28.11
CA LEU A 81 -3.24 48.98 -28.55
C LEU A 81 -2.87 48.08 -27.36
N LEU A 82 -2.35 48.66 -26.27
CA LEU A 82 -2.03 47.92 -25.06
C LEU A 82 -3.30 47.37 -24.38
N LYS A 83 -4.39 48.15 -24.35
CA LYS A 83 -5.69 47.70 -23.84
C LYS A 83 -6.24 46.55 -24.68
N ALA A 84 -6.18 46.64 -26.01
CA ALA A 84 -6.60 45.56 -26.90
C ALA A 84 -5.75 44.29 -26.72
N LEU A 85 -4.44 44.42 -26.48
CA LEU A 85 -3.54 43.28 -26.19
C LEU A 85 -3.84 42.64 -24.83
N ILE A 86 -4.11 43.44 -23.79
CA ILE A 86 -4.50 42.94 -22.46
C ILE A 86 -5.87 42.26 -22.54
N GLU A 87 -6.85 42.85 -23.22
CA GLU A 87 -8.17 42.25 -23.44
C GLU A 87 -8.07 40.94 -24.22
N SER A 88 -7.25 40.90 -25.28
CA SER A 88 -6.97 39.68 -26.05
C SER A 88 -6.29 38.60 -25.20
N TYR A 89 -5.31 38.96 -24.36
CA TYR A 89 -4.68 38.04 -23.41
C TYR A 89 -5.69 37.49 -22.38
N MET A 90 -6.56 38.34 -21.83
CA MET A 90 -7.58 37.93 -20.86
C MET A 90 -8.63 37.00 -21.49
N GLU A 91 -9.07 37.29 -22.72
CA GLU A 91 -10.00 36.41 -23.45
C GLU A 91 -9.32 35.09 -23.84
N ASN A 92 -8.05 35.11 -24.25
CA ASN A 92 -7.29 33.88 -24.53
C ASN A 92 -7.06 33.03 -23.27
N LYS A 93 -6.79 33.65 -22.13
CA LYS A 93 -6.67 32.96 -20.84
C LYS A 93 -8.01 32.32 -20.42
N LYS A 94 -9.12 33.01 -20.64
CA LYS A 94 -10.48 32.52 -20.41
C LYS A 94 -10.84 31.35 -21.36
N ASN A 95 -10.49 31.45 -22.64
CA ASN A 95 -10.67 30.38 -23.62
C ASN A 95 -9.82 29.15 -23.27
N THR A 96 -8.59 29.35 -22.82
CA THR A 96 -7.71 28.26 -22.37
C THR A 96 -8.31 27.54 -21.15
N LYS A 97 -8.81 28.28 -20.16
CA LYS A 97 -9.52 27.72 -19.00
C LYS A 97 -10.77 26.93 -19.43
N MET A 98 -11.57 27.49 -20.33
CA MET A 98 -12.78 26.83 -20.85
C MET A 98 -12.45 25.50 -21.54
N VAL A 99 -11.37 25.44 -22.34
CA VAL A 99 -10.92 24.20 -22.99
C VAL A 99 -10.46 23.17 -21.96
N ILE A 100 -9.72 23.59 -20.92
CA ILE A 100 -9.31 22.71 -19.81
C ILE A 100 -10.54 22.15 -19.08
N ASP A 101 -11.53 22.99 -18.78
CA ASP A 101 -12.76 22.56 -18.10
C ASP A 101 -13.55 21.56 -18.96
N ILE A 102 -13.62 21.77 -20.28
CA ILE A 102 -14.20 20.81 -21.23
C ILE A 102 -13.41 19.49 -21.23
N MET A 103 -12.09 19.52 -21.31
CA MET A 103 -11.25 18.31 -21.26
C MET A 103 -11.44 17.56 -19.94
N ILE A 104 -11.47 18.25 -18.81
CA ILE A 104 -11.74 17.66 -17.50
C ILE A 104 -13.13 17.01 -17.50
N SER A 105 -14.14 17.68 -18.06
CA SER A 105 -15.49 17.13 -18.18
C SER A 105 -15.53 15.88 -19.05
N THR A 106 -14.86 15.90 -20.21
CA THR A 106 -14.75 14.75 -21.11
C THR A 106 -13.99 13.59 -20.46
N VAL A 107 -12.88 13.85 -19.76
CA VAL A 107 -12.13 12.84 -19.01
C VAL A 107 -13.00 12.27 -17.89
N LYS A 108 -13.70 13.11 -17.11
CA LYS A 108 -14.63 12.64 -16.07
C LYS A 108 -15.75 11.77 -16.65
N SER A 109 -16.31 12.17 -17.79
CA SER A 109 -17.33 11.40 -18.49
C SER A 109 -16.77 10.07 -18.99
N HIS A 110 -15.59 10.07 -19.60
CA HIS A 110 -14.92 8.86 -20.05
C HIS A 110 -14.59 7.94 -18.88
N CYS A 111 -14.04 8.46 -17.77
CA CYS A 111 -13.82 7.68 -16.55
C CYS A 111 -15.12 7.06 -16.02
N LYS A 112 -16.23 7.81 -15.99
CA LYS A 112 -17.55 7.28 -15.59
C LYS A 112 -18.07 6.17 -16.51
N THR A 113 -17.68 6.18 -17.79
CA THR A 113 -18.20 5.24 -18.79
C THR A 113 -17.28 4.02 -18.98
N ALA A 114 -15.97 4.22 -18.87
CA ALA A 114 -14.94 3.20 -19.12
C ALA A 114 -14.53 2.42 -17.86
N SER A 115 -14.69 3.00 -16.66
CA SER A 115 -14.45 2.29 -15.40
C SER A 115 -15.77 1.78 -14.82
N LYS A 116 -15.83 0.48 -14.51
CA LYS A 116 -16.90 -0.03 -13.65
C LYS A 116 -16.81 0.69 -12.31
N SER A 117 -17.89 1.30 -11.86
CA SER A 117 -17.92 2.03 -10.59
C SER A 117 -17.59 1.08 -9.43
N VAL A 118 -16.70 1.54 -8.55
CA VAL A 118 -16.50 0.88 -7.25
C VAL A 118 -17.63 1.33 -6.34
N ILE A 119 -18.41 0.37 -5.84
CA ILE A 119 -19.54 0.61 -4.95
C ILE A 119 -19.15 0.15 -3.55
N GLU A 120 -19.47 0.96 -2.54
CA GLU A 120 -19.17 0.66 -1.14
C GLU A 120 -19.75 -0.70 -0.73
N GLY A 121 -18.90 -1.55 -0.15
CA GLY A 121 -19.28 -2.87 0.37
C GLY A 121 -19.55 -3.95 -0.68
N VAL A 122 -19.52 -3.61 -1.97
CA VAL A 122 -19.74 -4.58 -3.06
C VAL A 122 -18.42 -5.27 -3.40
N PHE A 123 -18.39 -6.60 -3.24
CA PHE A 123 -17.25 -7.42 -3.64
C PHE A 123 -17.21 -7.61 -5.16
N ARG A 124 -16.02 -7.41 -5.74
CA ARG A 124 -15.78 -7.36 -7.19
C ARG A 124 -15.17 -8.66 -7.73
N PHE A 125 -15.82 -9.80 -7.45
CA PHE A 125 -15.28 -11.11 -7.80
C PHE A 125 -15.23 -11.38 -9.30
N ASP A 126 -16.24 -10.94 -10.05
CA ASP A 126 -16.28 -11.12 -11.52
C ASP A 126 -15.21 -10.27 -12.19
N GLU A 127 -15.00 -9.05 -11.69
CA GLU A 127 -13.91 -8.17 -12.14
C GLU A 127 -12.54 -8.74 -11.80
N LEU A 128 -12.37 -9.35 -10.62
CA LEU A 128 -11.14 -10.05 -10.29
C LEU A 128 -10.88 -11.21 -11.26
N ASN A 129 -11.90 -12.01 -11.59
CA ASN A 129 -11.74 -13.11 -12.53
C ASN A 129 -11.31 -12.59 -13.92
N ALA A 130 -11.99 -11.58 -14.45
CA ALA A 130 -11.63 -10.95 -15.71
C ALA A 130 -10.22 -10.32 -15.67
N TYR A 131 -9.86 -9.68 -14.55
CA TYR A 131 -8.54 -9.08 -14.33
C TYR A 131 -7.41 -10.11 -14.39
N LEU A 132 -7.63 -11.28 -13.80
CA LEU A 132 -6.68 -12.41 -13.83
C LEU A 132 -6.56 -13.00 -15.24
N GLU A 133 -7.69 -13.18 -15.93
CA GLU A 133 -7.74 -13.74 -17.30
C GLU A 133 -7.05 -12.82 -18.33
N GLU A 134 -7.35 -11.52 -18.30
CA GLU A 134 -6.74 -10.51 -19.18
C GLU A 134 -5.21 -10.51 -19.06
N ARG A 135 -4.71 -10.73 -17.84
CA ARG A 135 -3.26 -10.71 -17.52
C ARG A 135 -2.60 -12.08 -17.62
N LYS A 136 -3.36 -13.13 -17.96
CA LYS A 136 -2.89 -14.53 -17.97
C LYS A 136 -2.25 -14.95 -16.64
N SER A 137 -2.75 -14.38 -15.55
CA SER A 137 -2.29 -14.67 -14.18
C SER A 137 -2.87 -16.01 -13.72
N PRO A 138 -2.15 -16.78 -12.86
CA PRO A 138 -2.76 -17.92 -12.19
C PRO A 138 -4.00 -17.49 -11.40
N LYS A 139 -5.05 -18.31 -11.41
CA LYS A 139 -6.24 -18.17 -10.55
C LYS A 139 -5.96 -18.63 -9.11
N ILE A 140 -4.82 -18.19 -8.56
CA ILE A 140 -4.38 -18.44 -7.18
C ILE A 140 -4.00 -17.10 -6.58
N VAL A 141 -4.74 -16.70 -5.54
CA VAL A 141 -4.62 -15.40 -4.89
C VAL A 141 -4.32 -15.55 -3.40
N TRP A 142 -3.69 -14.53 -2.85
CA TRP A 142 -3.53 -14.29 -1.43
C TRP A 142 -4.42 -13.13 -1.01
N LEU A 143 -5.22 -13.31 0.03
CA LEU A 143 -6.11 -12.28 0.53
C LEU A 143 -5.41 -11.42 1.59
N SER A 144 -5.78 -10.16 1.67
CA SER A 144 -5.42 -9.32 2.80
C SER A 144 -6.54 -8.38 3.22
N GLU A 145 -6.65 -8.12 4.52
CA GLU A 145 -7.60 -7.16 5.08
C GLU A 145 -6.88 -6.16 5.98
N ASP A 146 -7.20 -4.87 5.83
CA ASP A 146 -6.74 -3.82 6.74
C ASP A 146 -7.69 -2.61 6.73
N GLY A 147 -7.55 -1.73 7.72
CA GLY A 147 -8.32 -0.49 7.84
C GLY A 147 -7.44 0.73 8.05
N THR A 148 -7.55 1.72 7.16
CA THR A 148 -6.86 3.01 7.31
C THR A 148 -7.79 4.08 7.86
N ARG A 149 -7.27 4.99 8.68
CA ARG A 149 -8.07 6.07 9.26
C ARG A 149 -8.38 7.12 8.19
N ILE A 150 -9.65 7.53 8.11
CA ILE A 150 -10.12 8.56 7.18
C ILE A 150 -10.67 9.77 7.94
N VAL A 151 -10.76 10.90 7.24
CA VAL A 151 -11.49 12.07 7.74
C VAL A 151 -12.99 11.74 7.66
N ALA A 152 -13.65 11.68 8.81
CA ALA A 152 -15.07 11.41 8.88
C ALA A 152 -15.86 12.52 8.18
N GLY A 153 -16.73 12.14 7.24
CA GLY A 153 -17.60 13.05 6.54
C GLY A 153 -18.69 12.27 5.81
N VAL A 154 -19.93 12.79 5.86
CA VAL A 154 -21.06 12.21 5.12
C VAL A 154 -21.22 12.97 3.82
N GLN A 155 -21.35 12.25 2.71
CA GLN A 155 -21.56 12.81 1.38
C GLN A 155 -22.75 12.14 0.71
N TYR A 156 -23.44 12.89 -0.14
CA TYR A 156 -24.48 12.33 -0.99
C TYR A 156 -23.88 11.90 -2.33
N ASP A 157 -24.07 10.64 -2.69
CA ASP A 157 -23.78 10.13 -4.03
C ASP A 157 -25.06 10.13 -4.87
N SER A 158 -25.14 11.09 -5.80
CA SER A 158 -26.26 11.20 -6.74
C SER A 158 -26.38 10.04 -7.72
N THR A 159 -25.31 9.26 -7.92
CA THR A 159 -25.29 8.14 -8.88
C THR A 159 -26.05 6.94 -8.33
N THR A 160 -25.86 6.66 -7.05
CA THR A 160 -26.52 5.54 -6.35
C THR A 160 -27.73 5.98 -5.52
N ASN A 161 -27.93 7.30 -5.39
CA ASN A 161 -28.92 7.94 -4.54
C ASN A 161 -28.75 7.60 -3.05
N GLN A 162 -27.51 7.69 -2.54
CA GLN A 162 -27.16 7.23 -1.20
C GLN A 162 -26.33 8.22 -0.39
N LEU A 163 -26.37 8.06 0.92
CA LEU A 163 -25.43 8.68 1.83
C LEU A 163 -24.21 7.78 2.02
N VAL A 164 -23.04 8.28 1.67
CA VAL A 164 -21.74 7.60 1.82
C VAL A 164 -20.98 8.24 2.99
N GLY A 165 -20.18 7.45 3.70
CA GLY A 165 -19.37 7.92 4.83
C GLY A 165 -19.99 7.68 6.21
N LEU A 166 -21.16 7.05 6.25
CA LEU A 166 -21.71 6.39 7.44
C LEU A 166 -21.17 4.96 7.53
N THR A 167 -21.18 4.37 8.73
CA THR A 167 -20.76 2.98 8.92
C THR A 167 -21.89 2.02 8.58
N PRO A 168 -21.85 1.28 7.46
CA PRO A 168 -22.85 0.28 7.15
C PRO A 168 -22.90 -0.78 8.26
N PRO A 169 -24.10 -1.23 8.67
CA PRO A 169 -24.23 -2.38 9.55
C PRO A 169 -23.66 -3.63 8.86
N LEU A 170 -23.09 -4.53 9.63
CA LEU A 170 -22.67 -5.83 9.12
C LEU A 170 -23.85 -6.81 9.14
N ASP A 171 -23.93 -7.68 8.13
CA ASP A 171 -24.89 -8.80 8.09
C ASP A 171 -24.37 -10.04 8.86
N GLU A 172 -25.12 -11.14 8.75
CA GLU A 172 -24.78 -12.42 9.40
C GLU A 172 -23.51 -13.06 8.83
N GLN A 173 -23.10 -12.69 7.62
CA GLN A 173 -21.85 -13.12 6.99
C GLN A 173 -20.70 -12.15 7.32
N GLY A 174 -20.92 -11.15 8.18
CA GLY A 174 -19.91 -10.15 8.53
C GLY A 174 -19.56 -9.19 7.38
N LEU A 175 -20.44 -9.09 6.38
CA LEU A 175 -20.29 -8.21 5.23
C LEU A 175 -21.02 -6.88 5.49
N PRO A 176 -20.51 -5.75 4.99
CA PRO A 176 -21.25 -4.49 5.04
C PRO A 176 -22.53 -4.61 4.22
N LYS A 177 -23.68 -4.23 4.82
CA LYS A 177 -24.93 -4.16 4.08
C LYS A 177 -24.79 -3.12 2.97
N VAL A 178 -24.73 -3.61 1.74
CA VAL A 178 -24.70 -2.80 0.53
C VAL A 178 -25.97 -1.95 0.49
N LYS A 179 -25.81 -0.69 0.10
CA LYS A 179 -26.92 0.25 -0.03
C LYS A 179 -27.70 0.51 1.26
N ALA A 180 -27.02 0.54 2.41
CA ALA A 180 -27.67 0.71 3.72
C ALA A 180 -28.37 2.06 3.94
N PHE A 181 -28.00 3.12 3.21
CA PHE A 181 -28.41 4.50 3.51
C PHE A 181 -28.98 5.22 2.28
N ASP A 182 -30.19 4.85 1.88
CA ASP A 182 -30.89 5.51 0.78
C ASP A 182 -31.31 6.95 1.13
N ALA A 183 -31.06 7.87 0.21
CA ALA A 183 -31.41 9.27 0.33
C ALA A 183 -32.77 9.53 -0.36
N THR A 184 -33.86 9.14 0.30
CA THR A 184 -35.22 9.22 -0.26
C THR A 184 -35.89 10.57 -0.03
N THR A 185 -35.87 11.08 1.21
CA THR A 185 -36.47 12.36 1.61
C THR A 185 -35.53 13.12 2.54
N GLU A 186 -35.73 14.44 2.67
CA GLU A 186 -34.95 15.28 3.58
C GLU A 186 -35.02 14.80 5.04
N ASP A 187 -36.21 14.40 5.50
CA ASP A 187 -36.40 13.84 6.84
C ASP A 187 -35.67 12.51 7.00
N ALA A 188 -35.72 11.63 6.00
CA ALA A 188 -35.01 10.36 6.02
C ALA A 188 -33.49 10.57 6.07
N ILE A 189 -32.97 11.51 5.28
CA ILE A 189 -31.55 11.88 5.26
C ILE A 189 -31.14 12.41 6.64
N THR A 190 -31.90 13.37 7.18
CA THR A 190 -31.64 13.99 8.47
C THR A 190 -31.66 12.96 9.60
N ASN A 191 -32.65 12.09 9.60
CA ASN A 191 -32.76 11.00 10.58
C ASN A 191 -31.60 10.01 10.45
N THR A 192 -31.22 9.64 9.23
CA THR A 192 -30.11 8.72 8.97
C THR A 192 -28.79 9.27 9.50
N ILE A 193 -28.51 10.56 9.27
CA ILE A 193 -27.30 11.23 9.77
C ILE A 193 -27.29 11.30 11.32
N LYS A 194 -28.44 11.56 11.94
CA LYS A 194 -28.55 11.67 13.40
C LYS A 194 -28.42 10.34 14.13
N THR A 195 -28.88 9.25 13.51
CA THR A 195 -28.99 7.93 14.15
C THR A 195 -27.78 7.03 13.89
N ASN A 196 -27.06 7.24 12.79
CA ASN A 196 -25.94 6.39 12.40
C ASN A 196 -24.60 7.04 12.73
N ARG A 197 -23.58 6.19 12.91
CA ARG A 197 -22.21 6.65 13.16
C ARG A 197 -21.51 6.91 11.83
N THR A 198 -20.68 7.94 11.83
CA THR A 198 -19.74 8.19 10.73
C THR A 198 -18.62 7.15 10.74
N SER A 199 -18.16 6.83 9.54
CA SER A 199 -17.00 5.97 9.34
C SER A 199 -15.73 6.75 9.61
N ASN A 200 -14.88 6.20 10.49
CA ASN A 200 -13.58 6.76 10.84
C ASN A 200 -12.44 6.01 10.16
N TYR A 201 -12.75 4.89 9.52
CA TYR A 201 -11.82 4.04 8.79
C TYR A 201 -12.40 3.68 7.43
N ALA A 202 -11.54 3.59 6.42
CA ALA A 202 -11.83 2.84 5.19
C ALA A 202 -11.22 1.45 5.35
N TYR A 203 -12.07 0.44 5.36
CA TYR A 203 -11.67 -0.95 5.46
C TYR A 203 -11.58 -1.55 4.06
N VAL A 204 -10.45 -2.18 3.74
CA VAL A 204 -10.16 -2.72 2.42
C VAL A 204 -9.88 -4.21 2.48
N VAL A 205 -10.38 -4.92 1.48
CA VAL A 205 -10.05 -6.33 1.22
C VAL A 205 -9.37 -6.39 -0.13
N MET A 206 -8.13 -6.86 -0.14
CA MET A 206 -7.30 -6.97 -1.34
C MET A 206 -7.10 -8.44 -1.72
N ALA A 207 -6.99 -8.71 -3.01
CA ALA A 207 -6.57 -9.99 -3.56
C ALA A 207 -5.27 -9.79 -4.33
N GLN A 208 -4.16 -10.33 -3.81
CA GLN A 208 -2.86 -10.34 -4.44
C GLN A 208 -2.69 -11.64 -5.24
N PRO A 209 -2.64 -11.62 -6.58
CA PRO A 209 -2.28 -12.81 -7.33
C PRO A 209 -0.89 -13.27 -6.92
N LEU A 210 -0.65 -14.59 -6.81
CA LEU A 210 0.68 -15.13 -6.51
C LEU A 210 1.62 -15.09 -7.72
N ASP A 211 1.61 -13.97 -8.44
CA ASP A 211 2.45 -13.67 -9.57
C ASP A 211 2.85 -12.18 -9.57
N ASN A 212 3.60 -11.71 -10.56
CA ASN A 212 4.05 -10.31 -10.68
C ASN A 212 2.94 -9.40 -11.23
N VAL A 213 1.71 -9.60 -10.75
CA VAL A 213 0.53 -8.82 -11.10
C VAL A 213 0.13 -7.98 -9.89
N PRO A 214 -0.23 -6.69 -10.06
CA PRO A 214 -0.67 -5.86 -8.94
C PRO A 214 -1.87 -6.47 -8.21
N ALA A 215 -1.94 -6.24 -6.89
CA ALA A 215 -3.11 -6.57 -6.10
C ALA A 215 -4.36 -5.89 -6.65
N PHE A 216 -5.49 -6.55 -6.45
CA PHE A 216 -6.80 -6.09 -6.87
C PHE A 216 -7.64 -5.75 -5.64
N CYS A 217 -8.21 -4.54 -5.60
CA CYS A 217 -9.15 -4.15 -4.56
C CYS A 217 -10.48 -4.89 -4.76
N LEU A 218 -10.71 -5.89 -3.90
CA LEU A 218 -11.87 -6.75 -3.96
C LEU A 218 -13.09 -6.07 -3.35
N CYS A 219 -12.91 -5.38 -2.21
CA CYS A 219 -13.97 -4.64 -1.53
C CYS A 219 -13.38 -3.49 -0.73
N ILE A 220 -14.13 -2.38 -0.64
CA ILE A 220 -13.85 -1.25 0.25
C ILE A 220 -15.15 -0.79 0.90
N PHE A 221 -15.11 -0.50 2.20
CA PHE A 221 -16.26 0.02 2.93
C PHE A 221 -15.88 0.87 4.14
N GLY A 222 -16.74 1.81 4.50
CA GLY A 222 -16.62 2.59 5.72
C GLY A 222 -16.74 1.71 6.97
N SER A 223 -15.90 1.97 7.96
CA SER A 223 -15.93 1.27 9.23
C SER A 223 -15.68 2.24 10.38
N ASN A 224 -16.27 1.95 11.53
CA ASN A 224 -15.91 2.57 12.80
C ASN A 224 -14.92 1.68 13.59
N ASN A 225 -14.43 0.61 12.97
CA ASN A 225 -13.57 -0.40 13.58
C ASN A 225 -14.23 -1.09 14.79
N ILE A 226 -15.57 -1.23 14.80
CA ILE A 226 -16.35 -1.96 15.83
C ILE A 226 -16.94 -3.21 15.17
N PHE A 227 -16.11 -4.21 15.00
CA PHE A 227 -16.50 -5.57 14.61
C PHE A 227 -15.72 -6.57 15.48
N ASN A 228 -16.17 -7.82 15.52
CA ASN A 228 -15.54 -8.89 16.30
C ASN A 228 -14.91 -9.97 15.41
N ALA A 229 -14.15 -10.89 16.03
CA ALA A 229 -13.43 -11.93 15.32
C ALA A 229 -14.34 -12.93 14.58
N SER A 230 -15.57 -13.17 15.06
CA SER A 230 -16.55 -14.03 14.37
C SER A 230 -16.97 -13.39 13.06
N GLN A 231 -17.32 -12.10 13.06
CA GLN A 231 -17.72 -11.37 11.85
C GLN A 231 -16.60 -11.35 10.80
N VAL A 232 -15.34 -11.21 11.22
CA VAL A 232 -14.20 -11.36 10.30
C VAL A 232 -14.13 -12.79 9.73
N LEU A 233 -14.26 -13.81 10.59
CA LEU A 233 -14.22 -15.20 10.17
C LEU A 233 -15.30 -15.54 9.14
N ASP A 234 -16.53 -15.09 9.40
CA ASP A 234 -17.68 -15.33 8.54
C ASP A 234 -17.49 -14.66 7.17
N ARG A 235 -16.97 -13.43 7.16
CA ARG A 235 -16.63 -12.72 5.91
C ARG A 235 -15.55 -13.44 5.12
N VAL A 236 -14.49 -13.89 5.79
CA VAL A 236 -13.38 -14.61 5.13
C VAL A 236 -13.87 -15.92 4.53
N LYS A 237 -14.67 -16.69 5.26
CA LYS A 237 -15.28 -17.94 4.75
C LYS A 237 -16.15 -17.67 3.52
N TRP A 238 -17.04 -16.69 3.61
CA TRP A 238 -17.90 -16.30 2.50
C TRP A 238 -17.09 -15.85 1.27
N THR A 239 -16.06 -15.02 1.48
CA THR A 239 -15.18 -14.52 0.41
C THR A 239 -14.53 -15.66 -0.35
N VAL A 240 -14.03 -16.68 0.36
CA VAL A 240 -13.37 -17.81 -0.31
C VAL A 240 -14.37 -18.73 -1.00
N GLN A 241 -15.57 -18.91 -0.46
CA GLN A 241 -16.65 -19.62 -1.16
C GLN A 241 -17.00 -18.93 -2.48
N GLU A 242 -17.10 -17.60 -2.50
CA GLU A 242 -17.37 -16.82 -3.71
C GLU A 242 -16.24 -16.88 -4.74
N LEU A 243 -14.99 -16.93 -4.29
CA LEU A 243 -13.82 -17.13 -5.17
C LEU A 243 -13.82 -18.55 -5.77
N LYS A 244 -14.15 -19.57 -4.96
CA LYS A 244 -14.24 -20.97 -5.40
C LYS A 244 -15.28 -21.15 -6.51
N LYS A 245 -16.43 -20.44 -6.45
CA LYS A 245 -17.46 -20.43 -7.51
C LYS A 245 -16.93 -19.97 -8.88
N ARG A 246 -15.83 -19.21 -8.89
CA ARG A 246 -15.16 -18.68 -10.10
C ARG A 246 -13.85 -19.39 -10.41
N GLU A 247 -13.62 -20.55 -9.79
CA GLU A 247 -12.40 -21.34 -9.93
C GLU A 247 -11.13 -20.59 -9.50
N ILE A 248 -11.28 -19.61 -8.59
CA ILE A 248 -10.17 -18.89 -7.98
C ILE A 248 -9.85 -19.51 -6.63
N ILE A 249 -8.60 -19.91 -6.44
CA ILE A 249 -8.09 -20.48 -5.19
C ILE A 249 -7.56 -19.34 -4.32
N ALA A 250 -8.20 -19.11 -3.17
CA ALA A 250 -7.61 -18.30 -2.11
C ALA A 250 -6.67 -19.18 -1.27
N LEU A 251 -5.36 -19.05 -1.47
CA LEU A 251 -4.37 -19.89 -0.78
C LEU A 251 -4.18 -19.49 0.69
N GLY A 252 -4.35 -18.20 0.98
CA GLY A 252 -4.18 -17.69 2.32
C GLY A 252 -4.71 -16.29 2.53
N LEU A 253 -4.57 -15.83 3.77
CA LEU A 253 -4.99 -14.54 4.29
C LEU A 253 -3.83 -13.91 5.05
N SER A 254 -3.71 -12.60 4.94
CA SER A 254 -2.83 -11.79 5.77
C SER A 254 -3.50 -10.54 6.29
N ALA A 255 -3.02 -10.06 7.42
CA ALA A 255 -3.54 -8.89 8.10
C ALA A 255 -2.56 -8.45 9.19
N ASP A 256 -2.76 -7.24 9.71
CA ASP A 256 -2.05 -6.79 10.90
C ASP A 256 -2.41 -7.63 12.14
N GLY A 257 -1.61 -7.50 13.20
CA GLY A 257 -1.80 -8.17 14.47
C GLY A 257 -2.77 -7.49 15.40
N ASP A 258 -3.80 -6.81 14.87
CA ASP A 258 -5.00 -6.44 15.62
C ASP A 258 -5.57 -7.69 16.31
N SER A 259 -6.04 -7.54 17.53
CA SER A 259 -6.45 -8.69 18.36
C SER A 259 -7.56 -9.51 17.73
N ARG A 260 -8.47 -8.89 16.96
CA ARG A 260 -9.60 -9.56 16.31
C ARG A 260 -9.13 -10.34 15.09
N LEU A 261 -8.30 -9.72 14.26
CA LEU A 261 -7.72 -10.36 13.07
C LEU A 261 -6.82 -11.53 13.47
N LEU A 262 -5.95 -11.33 14.47
CA LEU A 262 -5.12 -12.40 15.01
C LEU A 262 -5.96 -13.51 15.65
N SER A 263 -7.06 -13.17 16.33
CA SER A 263 -7.99 -14.18 16.87
C SER A 263 -8.64 -14.99 15.75
N THR A 264 -9.12 -14.35 14.69
CA THR A 264 -9.68 -15.03 13.51
C THR A 264 -8.66 -15.95 12.86
N MET A 265 -7.42 -15.47 12.64
CA MET A 265 -6.35 -16.29 12.09
C MET A 265 -6.00 -17.48 12.99
N LYS A 266 -6.03 -17.32 14.31
CA LYS A 266 -5.84 -18.43 15.25
C LYS A 266 -6.97 -19.45 15.15
N THR A 267 -8.22 -19.02 14.99
CA THR A 267 -9.35 -19.93 14.76
C THR A 267 -9.20 -20.67 13.44
N LEU A 268 -8.80 -19.99 12.37
CA LEU A 268 -8.49 -20.60 11.07
C LEU A 268 -7.31 -21.59 11.14
N LYS A 269 -6.32 -21.31 12.00
CA LYS A 269 -5.16 -22.18 12.27
C LYS A 269 -5.54 -23.48 13.01
N MET A 270 -6.68 -23.54 13.70
CA MET A 270 -7.07 -24.66 14.56
C MET A 270 -8.18 -25.53 13.96
N SER A 271 -7.92 -26.17 12.82
CA SER A 271 -8.73 -27.31 12.36
C SER A 271 -8.03 -28.62 12.77
N PHE A 272 -8.76 -29.50 13.46
CA PHE A 272 -8.25 -30.77 13.96
C PHE A 272 -8.30 -31.83 12.86
N LEU A 273 -7.24 -32.61 12.74
CA LEU A 273 -7.21 -33.82 11.92
C LEU A 273 -6.89 -35.00 12.84
N ASN A 274 -7.83 -35.94 12.96
CA ASN A 274 -7.63 -37.23 13.66
C ASN A 274 -7.11 -37.15 15.11
N GLY A 275 -7.55 -36.17 15.90
CA GLY A 275 -7.31 -36.15 17.35
C GLY A 275 -5.86 -35.85 17.79
N GLU A 276 -4.95 -35.55 16.86
CA GLU A 276 -3.58 -35.10 17.17
C GLU A 276 -3.43 -33.60 16.84
N ILE A 277 -2.83 -32.83 17.76
CA ILE A 277 -2.55 -31.40 17.57
C ILE A 277 -1.36 -31.26 16.62
N PHE A 278 -1.63 -31.05 15.33
CA PHE A 278 -0.59 -30.70 14.36
C PHE A 278 -0.85 -29.33 13.75
N PHE A 279 0.24 -28.57 13.59
CA PHE A 279 0.29 -27.32 12.83
C PHE A 279 0.24 -27.57 11.31
N TYR A 280 -0.63 -28.47 10.88
CA TYR A 280 -0.94 -28.70 9.47
C TYR A 280 -2.37 -28.29 9.20
N ALA A 281 -2.47 -27.29 8.33
CA ALA A 281 -3.49 -27.19 7.32
C ALA A 281 -3.76 -28.59 6.71
N SER A 282 -4.91 -29.19 7.03
CA SER A 282 -5.39 -30.47 6.48
C SER A 282 -5.42 -30.48 4.95
N MET A 283 -4.72 -31.44 4.36
CA MET A 283 -5.13 -32.09 3.12
C MET A 283 -5.37 -33.56 3.45
N ASN A 284 -6.55 -33.88 3.98
CA ASN A 284 -7.04 -35.26 4.00
C ASN A 284 -8.26 -35.37 3.08
N ASN A 285 -8.14 -36.31 2.14
CA ASN A 285 -9.00 -36.48 0.96
C ASN A 285 -10.37 -37.11 1.22
N ASN A 286 -10.89 -37.14 2.45
CA ASN A 286 -12.06 -37.97 2.76
C ASN A 286 -13.25 -37.26 3.43
N ASP A 287 -13.20 -35.94 3.63
CA ASP A 287 -14.39 -35.15 3.94
C ASP A 287 -14.50 -33.99 2.97
N THR A 288 -15.61 -33.95 2.25
CA THR A 288 -15.99 -32.91 1.30
C THR A 288 -16.20 -31.59 2.04
N ASP A 289 -15.47 -30.53 1.63
CA ASP A 289 -15.65 -29.09 1.96
C ASP A 289 -14.87 -28.44 3.12
N ASP A 290 -13.82 -29.05 3.67
CA ASP A 290 -12.93 -28.32 4.61
C ASP A 290 -11.97 -27.37 3.87
N MET A 291 -12.25 -26.07 4.00
CA MET A 291 -11.51 -24.98 3.38
C MET A 291 -10.14 -24.77 4.04
N LEU A 292 -9.08 -24.95 3.25
CA LEU A 292 -7.72 -24.72 3.70
C LEU A 292 -7.27 -23.28 3.44
N LEU A 293 -7.28 -22.42 4.47
CA LEU A 293 -6.81 -21.05 4.37
C LEU A 293 -5.60 -20.81 5.28
N LEU A 294 -4.42 -20.63 4.67
CA LEU A 294 -3.20 -20.32 5.40
C LEU A 294 -3.21 -18.87 5.90
N CYS A 295 -2.68 -18.62 7.09
CA CYS A 295 -2.67 -17.26 7.65
C CYS A 295 -1.23 -16.79 7.87
N VAL A 296 -0.86 -15.64 7.33
CA VAL A 296 0.44 -14.99 7.58
C VAL A 296 0.17 -13.64 8.23
N GLN A 297 0.96 -13.29 9.23
CA GLN A 297 0.90 -11.97 9.83
C GLN A 297 1.83 -11.02 9.07
N ASP A 298 1.45 -9.75 9.00
CA ASP A 298 2.26 -8.73 8.33
C ASP A 298 3.70 -8.74 8.88
N CYS A 299 4.66 -8.95 7.96
CA CYS A 299 6.07 -9.05 8.32
C CYS A 299 6.62 -7.71 8.79
N ILE A 300 6.25 -6.60 8.14
CA ILE A 300 6.71 -5.24 8.48
C ILE A 300 6.22 -4.87 9.88
N HIS A 301 4.96 -5.12 10.19
CA HIS A 301 4.40 -4.88 11.52
C HIS A 301 5.01 -5.80 12.59
N THR A 302 5.27 -7.07 12.26
CA THR A 302 5.97 -8.00 13.16
C THR A 302 7.38 -7.50 13.49
N LEU A 303 8.12 -7.04 12.49
CA LEU A 303 9.45 -6.46 12.64
C LEU A 303 9.40 -5.15 13.45
N ALA A 304 8.38 -4.32 13.25
CA ALA A 304 8.18 -3.10 14.03
C ALA A 304 7.95 -3.39 15.52
N LYS A 305 7.18 -4.44 15.84
CA LYS A 305 6.99 -4.92 17.23
C LYS A 305 8.32 -5.34 17.85
N LEU A 306 9.17 -6.06 17.11
CA LEU A 306 10.50 -6.48 17.56
C LEU A 306 11.42 -5.28 17.85
N ARG A 307 11.47 -4.29 16.94
CA ARG A 307 12.22 -3.05 17.15
C ARG A 307 11.71 -2.29 18.37
N ASN A 308 10.40 -2.10 18.48
CA ASN A 308 9.81 -1.33 19.58
C ASN A 308 10.08 -2.00 20.94
N GLN A 309 10.13 -3.34 20.99
CA GLN A 309 10.50 -4.09 22.20
C GLN A 309 12.00 -3.96 22.55
N LEU A 310 12.88 -3.83 21.55
CA LEU A 310 14.32 -3.60 21.72
C LEU A 310 14.61 -2.19 22.26
N LEU A 311 13.90 -1.19 21.75
CA LEU A 311 14.10 0.22 22.12
C LEU A 311 13.34 0.63 23.40
N LYS A 312 12.49 -0.24 23.94
CA LYS A 312 11.79 0.02 25.20
C LYS A 312 12.82 0.22 26.32
N PRO A 313 12.75 1.31 27.10
CA PRO A 313 13.61 1.49 28.27
C PRO A 313 13.45 0.33 29.24
N ARG A 314 14.58 -0.22 29.72
CA ARG A 314 14.62 -1.34 30.66
C ARG A 314 15.38 -0.95 31.91
N THR A 315 14.87 -1.42 33.05
CA THR A 315 15.52 -1.35 34.36
C THR A 315 16.10 -2.73 34.70
N ASP A 316 16.87 -2.80 35.79
CA ASP A 316 17.43 -4.06 36.30
C ASP A 316 16.35 -5.11 36.63
N GLU A 317 15.11 -4.66 36.89
CA GLU A 317 13.96 -5.52 37.17
C GLU A 317 13.26 -6.06 35.90
N ASN A 318 13.52 -5.48 34.72
CA ASN A 318 12.86 -5.78 33.45
C ASN A 318 13.84 -5.97 32.28
N PHE A 319 15.01 -6.56 32.56
CA PHE A 319 15.99 -6.90 31.53
C PHE A 319 15.47 -7.98 30.57
N TRP A 320 16.00 -8.01 29.35
CA TRP A 320 15.58 -8.95 28.32
C TRP A 320 16.64 -10.03 28.06
N PRO A 321 16.51 -11.22 28.65
CA PRO A 321 17.47 -12.30 28.45
C PRO A 321 17.31 -13.00 27.09
N ILE A 322 18.43 -13.51 26.58
CA ILE A 322 18.51 -14.52 25.53
C ILE A 322 19.61 -15.52 25.88
N GLY A 323 19.21 -16.72 26.33
CA GLY A 323 20.13 -17.65 26.98
C GLY A 323 20.82 -16.98 28.17
N GLN A 324 22.16 -17.01 28.18
CA GLN A 324 22.99 -16.35 29.19
C GLN A 324 23.33 -14.88 28.90
N TYR A 325 22.78 -14.30 27.84
CA TYR A 325 23.07 -12.93 27.41
C TYR A 325 21.89 -11.99 27.62
N VAL A 326 22.14 -10.68 27.54
CA VAL A 326 21.10 -9.64 27.62
C VAL A 326 20.96 -8.95 26.27
N ILE A 327 19.71 -8.69 25.89
CA ILE A 327 19.32 -7.84 24.76
C ILE A 327 19.07 -6.44 25.30
N SER A 328 19.76 -5.45 24.72
CA SER A 328 19.54 -4.04 25.04
C SER A 328 19.73 -3.15 23.82
N GLY A 329 18.84 -2.16 23.66
CA GLY A 329 18.99 -1.07 22.70
C GLY A 329 20.10 -0.09 23.07
N SER A 330 20.57 -0.06 24.32
CA SER A 330 21.65 0.84 24.75
C SER A 330 22.96 0.61 23.99
N PHE A 331 23.25 -0.64 23.59
CA PHE A 331 24.42 -0.94 22.75
C PHE A 331 24.34 -0.30 21.37
N LEU A 332 23.13 -0.12 20.81
CA LEU A 332 22.94 0.60 19.56
C LEU A 332 23.11 2.12 19.76
N GLN A 333 22.71 2.65 20.91
CA GLN A 333 22.91 4.06 21.27
C GLN A 333 24.40 4.38 21.40
N ILE A 334 25.15 3.57 22.15
CA ILE A 334 26.61 3.63 22.25
C ILE A 334 27.25 3.59 20.85
N LEU A 335 26.79 2.68 19.99
CA LEU A 335 27.31 2.59 18.63
C LEU A 335 27.01 3.86 17.80
N ALA A 336 25.81 4.43 17.93
CA ALA A 336 25.41 5.64 17.20
C ALA A 336 26.15 6.90 17.67
N ASP A 337 26.53 6.96 18.94
CA ASP A 337 27.15 8.12 19.57
C ASP A 337 28.69 8.07 19.54
N GLU A 338 29.28 6.90 19.78
CA GLU A 338 30.73 6.78 20.05
C GLU A 338 31.54 6.22 18.88
N LYS A 339 30.92 5.52 17.93
CA LYS A 339 31.62 4.91 16.79
C LYS A 339 31.50 5.73 15.52
N ASN A 340 32.49 5.52 14.64
CA ASN A 340 32.55 6.23 13.38
C ASN A 340 31.40 5.76 12.44
N LYS A 341 30.45 6.68 12.20
CA LYS A 341 29.25 6.51 11.36
C LYS A 341 29.52 6.02 9.94
N PHE A 342 30.73 6.21 9.41
CA PHE A 342 31.10 5.71 8.08
C PHE A 342 30.98 4.18 7.96
N HIS A 343 31.09 3.43 9.06
CA HIS A 343 31.06 1.97 9.03
C HIS A 343 29.64 1.40 9.20
N HIS A 344 28.83 1.95 10.11
CA HIS A 344 27.54 1.38 10.51
C HIS A 344 26.33 2.24 10.10
N LYS A 345 26.53 3.49 9.68
CA LYS A 345 25.52 4.42 9.13
C LYS A 345 24.29 4.72 10.02
N LEU A 346 24.27 4.24 11.26
CA LEU A 346 23.21 4.56 12.23
C LEU A 346 23.26 6.03 12.63
N VAL A 347 22.08 6.63 12.72
CA VAL A 347 21.88 7.97 13.29
C VAL A 347 20.89 7.89 14.46
N PRO A 348 20.90 8.85 15.40
CA PRO A 348 20.02 8.82 16.57
C PRO A 348 18.52 8.69 16.23
N SER A 349 18.07 9.27 15.11
CA SER A 349 16.67 9.14 14.67
C SER A 349 16.27 7.71 14.32
N ASP A 350 17.22 6.84 13.95
CA ASP A 350 16.93 5.43 13.68
C ASP A 350 16.55 4.67 14.99
N LEU A 351 16.98 5.20 16.14
CA LEU A 351 16.73 4.67 17.48
C LEU A 351 15.59 5.41 18.21
N ASP A 352 14.92 6.35 17.54
CA ASP A 352 13.78 7.06 18.15
C ASP A 352 12.57 6.13 18.30
N SER A 353 12.16 5.90 19.53
CA SER A 353 11.00 5.08 19.88
C SER A 353 9.64 5.75 19.64
N LYS A 354 9.62 7.06 19.33
CA LYS A 354 8.37 7.80 19.05
C LYS A 354 7.78 7.40 17.71
N ASP A 355 8.63 7.20 16.70
CA ASP A 355 8.23 6.72 15.38
C ASP A 355 8.20 5.17 15.38
N LYS A 356 7.05 4.63 15.76
CA LYS A 356 6.82 3.19 15.91
C LYS A 356 6.67 2.44 14.58
N MET A 357 6.42 3.15 13.48
CA MET A 357 6.14 2.58 12.16
C MET A 357 7.32 2.68 11.20
N ASN A 358 8.47 3.18 11.65
CA ASN A 358 9.64 3.39 10.79
C ASN A 358 10.30 2.08 10.35
N PHE A 359 9.85 1.54 9.23
CA PHE A 359 10.44 0.32 8.67
C PHE A 359 11.91 0.51 8.25
N ARG A 360 12.28 1.68 7.73
CA ARG A 360 13.66 2.00 7.32
C ARG A 360 14.63 1.90 8.49
N SER A 361 14.23 2.36 9.67
CA SER A 361 15.03 2.22 10.90
C SER A 361 15.28 0.76 11.24
N ILE A 362 14.30 -0.12 11.03
CA ILE A 362 14.46 -1.56 11.27
C ILE A 362 15.50 -2.16 10.30
N GLN A 363 15.42 -1.82 9.01
CA GLN A 363 16.38 -2.27 8.01
C GLN A 363 17.80 -1.85 8.38
N LYS A 364 17.99 -0.62 8.85
CA LYS A 364 19.30 -0.12 9.26
C LYS A 364 19.84 -0.79 10.51
N ILE A 365 19.06 -0.90 11.59
CA ILE A 365 19.55 -1.51 12.84
C ILE A 365 19.87 -2.99 12.67
N THR A 366 19.23 -3.66 11.70
CA THR A 366 19.48 -5.07 11.35
C THR A 366 20.48 -5.22 10.19
N ASP A 367 21.10 -4.14 9.72
CA ASP A 367 22.12 -4.23 8.68
C ASP A 367 23.35 -5.00 9.17
N GLN A 368 23.96 -5.78 8.29
CA GLN A 368 25.12 -6.60 8.63
C GLN A 368 26.28 -5.76 9.17
N SER A 369 26.49 -4.55 8.64
CA SER A 369 27.53 -3.63 9.11
C SER A 369 27.31 -3.17 10.56
N VAL A 370 26.05 -3.00 10.99
CA VAL A 370 25.70 -2.69 12.37
C VAL A 370 25.95 -3.89 13.27
N ILE A 371 25.48 -5.08 12.87
CA ILE A 371 25.64 -6.33 13.63
C ILE A 371 27.13 -6.66 13.83
N ASP A 372 27.96 -6.38 12.83
CA ASP A 372 29.41 -6.55 12.90
C ASP A 372 30.08 -5.49 13.77
N ALA A 373 29.66 -4.23 13.68
CA ALA A 373 30.22 -3.17 14.52
C ALA A 373 29.98 -3.42 16.03
N LEU A 374 28.85 -4.04 16.38
CA LEU A 374 28.55 -4.46 17.76
C LEU A 374 29.54 -5.51 18.31
N LYS A 375 30.32 -6.22 17.48
CA LYS A 375 31.37 -7.15 17.95
C LYS A 375 32.42 -6.44 18.81
N SER A 376 32.63 -5.15 18.56
CA SER A 376 33.60 -4.33 19.30
C SER A 376 33.14 -3.91 20.69
N LEU A 377 31.86 -4.13 21.03
CA LEU A 377 31.28 -3.73 22.31
C LEU A 377 31.15 -4.95 23.26
N PRO A 378 31.83 -4.93 24.43
CA PRO A 378 31.64 -5.95 25.46
C PRO A 378 30.18 -6.07 25.89
N GLY A 379 29.69 -7.31 26.05
CA GLY A 379 28.30 -7.58 26.48
C GLY A 379 27.23 -7.52 25.38
N ALA A 380 27.54 -7.00 24.19
CA ALA A 380 26.56 -6.83 23.10
C ALA A 380 26.16 -8.14 22.37
N ALA A 381 26.67 -9.31 22.80
CA ALA A 381 26.43 -10.59 22.15
C ALA A 381 24.94 -10.94 22.04
N GLY A 382 24.15 -10.67 23.10
CA GLY A 382 22.70 -10.91 23.09
C GLY A 382 21.97 -10.06 22.07
N THR A 383 22.23 -8.75 22.04
CA THR A 383 21.68 -7.84 21.02
C THR A 383 22.06 -8.25 19.60
N ARG A 384 23.30 -8.70 19.38
CA ARG A 384 23.74 -9.18 18.06
C ARG A 384 22.94 -10.40 17.59
N VAL A 385 22.74 -11.39 18.45
CA VAL A 385 21.94 -12.58 18.14
C VAL A 385 20.50 -12.15 17.81
N PHE A 386 19.91 -11.28 18.63
CA PHE A 386 18.57 -10.76 18.40
C PHE A 386 18.41 -10.03 17.05
N LEU A 387 19.35 -9.15 16.70
CA LEU A 387 19.33 -8.44 15.42
C LEU A 387 19.54 -9.38 14.24
N THR A 388 20.40 -10.39 14.39
CA THR A 388 20.61 -11.43 13.36
C THR A 388 19.34 -12.24 13.11
N VAL A 389 18.63 -12.63 14.18
CA VAL A 389 17.33 -13.32 14.07
C VAL A 389 16.29 -12.41 13.41
N THR A 390 16.23 -11.14 13.81
CA THR A 390 15.29 -10.16 13.24
C THR A 390 15.57 -9.93 11.75
N GLN A 391 16.85 -9.84 11.36
CA GLN A 391 17.29 -9.77 9.96
C GLN A 391 16.85 -11.02 9.18
N GLY A 392 17.04 -12.20 9.75
CA GLY A 392 16.62 -13.46 9.13
C GLY A 392 15.11 -13.53 8.88
N ILE A 393 14.29 -13.10 9.85
CA ILE A 393 12.83 -13.02 9.69
C ILE A 393 12.45 -12.09 8.54
N MET A 394 13.09 -10.91 8.48
CA MET A 394 12.89 -9.94 7.41
C MET A 394 13.25 -10.52 6.04
N GLN A 395 14.42 -11.14 5.92
CA GLN A 395 14.89 -11.75 4.68
C GLN A 395 13.99 -12.89 4.21
N ALA A 396 13.53 -13.75 5.13
CA ALA A 396 12.70 -14.90 4.78
C ALA A 396 11.41 -14.52 4.02
N PHE A 397 10.84 -13.35 4.33
CA PHE A 397 9.64 -12.85 3.66
C PHE A 397 9.96 -11.89 2.51
N LEU A 398 10.96 -11.00 2.65
CA LEU A 398 11.16 -9.89 1.71
C LEU A 398 12.28 -10.09 0.69
N ASP A 399 13.29 -10.89 1.01
CA ASP A 399 14.39 -11.15 0.06
C ASP A 399 13.89 -12.10 -1.04
N LYS A 400 13.92 -11.67 -2.29
CA LYS A 400 13.42 -12.45 -3.44
C LYS A 400 14.42 -13.50 -3.94
N SER A 401 15.67 -13.43 -3.50
CA SER A 401 16.76 -14.32 -3.96
C SER A 401 16.84 -15.64 -3.20
N LEU A 402 16.25 -15.71 -1.99
CA LEU A 402 16.35 -16.89 -1.13
C LEU A 402 15.49 -18.06 -1.64
N ASP A 403 16.05 -19.26 -1.55
CA ASP A 403 15.31 -20.50 -1.80
C ASP A 403 14.34 -20.83 -0.64
N PRO A 404 13.34 -21.69 -0.88
CA PRO A 404 12.34 -22.03 0.15
C PRO A 404 12.91 -22.63 1.45
N THR A 405 13.96 -23.45 1.37
CA THR A 405 14.57 -24.10 2.54
C THR A 405 15.30 -23.08 3.41
N GLU A 406 16.04 -22.17 2.79
CA GLU A 406 16.73 -21.10 3.50
C GLU A 406 15.75 -20.19 4.24
N ARG A 407 14.63 -19.81 3.61
CA ARG A 407 13.57 -19.01 4.27
C ARG A 407 13.03 -19.68 5.52
N VAL A 408 12.74 -20.99 5.44
CA VAL A 408 12.26 -21.77 6.59
C VAL A 408 13.30 -21.76 7.70
N ASN A 409 14.57 -22.01 7.38
CA ASN A 409 15.66 -21.98 8.35
C ASN A 409 15.77 -20.61 9.06
N LEU A 410 15.69 -19.52 8.31
CA LEU A 410 15.76 -18.16 8.86
C LEU A 410 14.58 -17.85 9.79
N MET A 411 13.34 -18.19 9.42
CA MET A 411 12.16 -17.97 10.26
C MET A 411 12.22 -18.77 11.56
N TRP A 412 12.56 -20.06 11.47
CA TRP A 412 12.49 -20.98 12.60
C TRP A 412 13.61 -20.78 13.63
N ARG A 413 14.75 -20.20 13.23
CA ARG A 413 15.82 -19.79 14.16
C ARG A 413 15.31 -18.85 15.27
N GLY A 414 14.27 -18.05 15.01
CA GLY A 414 13.73 -17.09 15.98
C GLY A 414 12.72 -17.63 17.00
N LEU A 415 12.27 -18.88 16.87
CA LEU A 415 11.15 -19.43 17.67
C LEU A 415 11.55 -20.41 18.78
N LYS A 416 12.85 -20.63 19.02
CA LYS A 416 13.31 -21.60 20.02
C LYS A 416 12.98 -21.09 21.45
N ARG A 417 11.95 -21.65 22.08
CA ARG A 417 11.61 -21.37 23.48
C ARG A 417 12.60 -22.03 24.43
N GLU A 418 13.19 -21.24 25.32
CA GLU A 418 13.81 -21.74 26.55
C GLU A 418 12.86 -21.60 27.74
N LYS A 419 13.17 -22.31 28.83
CA LYS A 419 12.38 -22.53 30.06
C LYS A 419 11.94 -21.29 30.86
N TYR A 420 12.07 -20.07 30.33
CA TYR A 420 11.73 -18.85 31.07
C TYR A 420 10.22 -18.59 31.06
N LYS A 421 9.61 -18.64 32.25
CA LYS A 421 8.15 -18.51 32.48
C LYS A 421 7.65 -17.07 32.61
N SER A 422 8.54 -16.06 32.63
CA SER A 422 8.16 -14.67 32.86
C SER A 422 7.72 -13.98 31.55
N THR A 423 6.46 -13.52 31.51
CA THR A 423 5.91 -12.70 30.42
C THR A 423 6.55 -11.31 30.32
N ALA A 424 7.23 -10.84 31.37
CA ALA A 424 7.90 -9.53 31.39
C ALA A 424 9.26 -9.54 30.64
N ASN A 425 9.90 -10.71 30.58
CA ASN A 425 11.28 -10.88 30.10
C ASN A 425 11.34 -11.59 28.73
N PHE A 426 10.20 -11.69 28.04
CA PHE A 426 10.11 -12.35 26.73
C PHE A 426 9.36 -11.48 25.72
N LEU A 427 9.27 -11.94 24.47
CA LEU A 427 8.39 -11.34 23.47
C LEU A 427 6.96 -11.28 24.00
N THR A 428 6.23 -10.21 23.65
CA THR A 428 4.80 -10.17 23.95
C THR A 428 4.10 -11.37 23.30
N PRO A 429 3.07 -11.94 23.93
CA PRO A 429 2.36 -13.08 23.35
C PRO A 429 1.87 -12.81 21.92
N ASN A 430 1.39 -11.59 21.64
CA ASN A 430 1.00 -11.17 20.30
C ASN A 430 2.14 -11.32 19.29
N THR A 431 3.33 -10.75 19.56
CA THR A 431 4.49 -10.82 18.65
C THR A 431 4.95 -12.26 18.43
N TYR A 432 5.02 -13.04 19.51
CA TYR A 432 5.39 -14.46 19.42
C TYR A 432 4.41 -15.24 18.53
N HIS A 433 3.10 -15.03 18.71
CA HIS A 433 2.09 -15.68 17.89
C HIS A 433 2.15 -15.24 16.41
N CYS A 434 2.47 -13.97 16.13
CA CYS A 434 2.67 -13.50 14.75
C CYS A 434 3.82 -14.27 14.07
N MET A 435 4.95 -14.41 14.76
CA MET A 435 6.11 -15.15 14.26
C MET A 435 5.80 -16.64 14.09
N GLU A 436 5.19 -17.26 15.10
CA GLU A 436 4.83 -18.69 15.09
C GLU A 436 3.85 -19.00 13.96
N LEU A 437 2.78 -18.21 13.83
CA LEU A 437 1.79 -18.37 12.76
C LEU A 437 2.46 -18.28 11.38
N SER A 438 3.24 -17.22 11.12
CA SER A 438 3.89 -17.02 9.83
C SER A 438 4.91 -18.10 9.49
N SER A 439 5.63 -18.62 10.49
CA SER A 439 6.63 -19.68 10.31
C SER A 439 6.00 -21.02 9.94
N HIS A 440 4.86 -21.36 10.56
CA HIS A 440 4.09 -22.54 10.18
C HIS A 440 3.45 -22.40 8.80
N SER A 441 2.85 -21.24 8.53
CA SER A 441 2.22 -20.98 7.23
C SER A 441 3.23 -21.04 6.09
N LEU A 442 4.47 -20.57 6.28
CA LEU A 442 5.51 -20.67 5.26
C LEU A 442 5.79 -22.13 4.87
N ILE A 443 5.94 -23.04 5.83
CA ILE A 443 6.11 -24.48 5.56
C ILE A 443 4.91 -25.03 4.80
N ASN A 444 3.70 -24.63 5.21
CA ASN A 444 2.47 -25.11 4.60
C ASN A 444 2.29 -24.60 3.17
N VAL A 445 2.59 -23.32 2.90
CA VAL A 445 2.62 -22.74 1.54
C VAL A 445 3.54 -23.56 0.65
N ILE A 446 4.78 -23.79 1.09
CA ILE A 446 5.78 -24.54 0.32
C ILE A 446 5.27 -25.94 0.00
N ARG A 447 4.71 -26.64 1.00
CA ARG A 447 4.17 -27.99 0.82
C ARG A 447 2.98 -28.00 -0.14
N LEU A 448 2.01 -27.10 0.03
CA LEU A 448 0.81 -27.05 -0.82
C LEU A 448 1.16 -26.74 -2.26
N LEU A 449 1.97 -25.71 -2.49
CA LEU A 449 2.36 -25.32 -3.85
C LEU A 449 3.22 -26.40 -4.52
N ARG A 450 4.07 -27.10 -3.77
CA ARG A 450 4.78 -28.28 -4.28
C ARG A 450 3.82 -29.40 -4.67
N ASN A 451 2.82 -29.70 -3.84
CA ASN A 451 1.83 -30.75 -4.11
C ASN A 451 0.93 -30.38 -5.31
N MET A 452 0.62 -29.09 -5.48
CA MET A 452 -0.07 -28.55 -6.66
C MET A 452 0.81 -28.51 -7.92
N LYS A 453 2.10 -28.88 -7.82
CA LYS A 453 3.10 -28.78 -8.90
C LYS A 453 3.28 -27.34 -9.40
N ARG A 454 3.20 -26.37 -8.49
CA ARG A 454 3.36 -24.92 -8.75
C ARG A 454 4.39 -24.25 -7.81
N PRO A 455 5.61 -24.79 -7.67
CA PRO A 455 6.62 -24.22 -6.75
C PRO A 455 7.06 -22.80 -7.13
N GLU A 456 6.87 -22.37 -8.39
CA GLU A 456 7.16 -21.02 -8.87
C GLU A 456 6.30 -19.91 -8.23
N LEU A 457 5.20 -20.30 -7.58
CA LEU A 457 4.30 -19.42 -6.85
C LEU A 457 4.70 -19.22 -5.39
N ILE A 458 5.79 -19.85 -4.92
CA ILE A 458 6.35 -19.63 -3.58
C ILE A 458 6.99 -18.25 -3.56
N ARG A 459 6.18 -17.23 -3.27
CA ARG A 459 6.58 -15.81 -3.25
C ARG A 459 6.14 -15.16 -1.93
N PRO A 460 6.83 -15.40 -0.81
CA PRO A 460 6.41 -14.89 0.50
C PRO A 460 6.27 -13.37 0.57
N TRP A 461 6.98 -12.62 -0.27
CA TRP A 461 6.85 -11.16 -0.39
C TRP A 461 5.54 -10.68 -1.05
N LEU A 462 4.67 -11.62 -1.47
CA LEU A 462 3.30 -11.36 -1.93
C LEU A 462 2.26 -11.88 -0.92
N MET A 463 2.70 -12.36 0.24
CA MET A 463 1.87 -13.02 1.25
C MET A 463 1.78 -12.18 2.53
N ASP A 464 1.62 -10.87 2.36
CA ASP A 464 1.48 -9.89 3.44
C ASP A 464 0.30 -8.94 3.17
N SER A 465 0.00 -8.06 4.12
CA SER A 465 -1.05 -7.04 4.01
C SER A 465 -0.57 -5.71 3.47
N GLN A 466 0.67 -5.61 2.97
CA GLN A 466 1.19 -4.39 2.35
C GLN A 466 0.38 -3.90 1.13
N PRO A 467 -0.30 -4.77 0.36
CA PRO A 467 -1.26 -4.33 -0.64
C PRO A 467 -2.37 -3.43 -0.09
N CYS A 468 -2.80 -3.62 1.16
CA CYS A 468 -3.80 -2.75 1.79
C CYS A 468 -3.23 -1.38 2.15
N GLU A 469 -1.98 -1.31 2.62
CA GLU A 469 -1.33 -0.05 2.96
C GLU A 469 -0.94 0.79 1.73
N SER A 470 -0.63 0.12 0.61
CA SER A 470 -0.19 0.77 -0.62
C SER A 470 -1.33 1.27 -1.51
N PHE A 471 -2.55 0.75 -1.30
CA PHE A 471 -3.76 1.13 -2.01
C PHE A 471 -4.31 2.46 -1.48
#